data_AF-A0A3C0NDY2-F1
#
_entry.id   AF-A0A3C0NDY2-F1
#
_cell.length_a   1.000
_cell.length_b   1.000
_cell.length_c   1.000
_cell.angle_alpha   90.00
_cell.angle_beta   90.00
_cell.angle_gamma   90.00
#
_symmetry.space_group_name_H-M   'P 1'
#
loop_
_entity.id
_entity.type
_entity.pdbx_description
1 polymer ?
#
loop_
_entity_poly.entity_id
_entity_poly.type
_entity_poly.pdbx_seq_one_letter_code
_entity_poly.pdbx_strand_id
1 'polypeptide(L)'
;MNQRLAEALSRKLNQPAQVVGDALKKPSASPLAEQIEQIVQSVTVTFQRLSSSKFQIQLNLLYKDDTAFSTAIEKEWDDLPATVRKEFLQTEHQTVRRTWICLDGCFD
;
A
#
# COMPACT_ATOMS: atom_id res chain seq x y z
N MET A 1 0.57 -6.85 -2.29
CA MET A 1 0.68 -5.43 -1.85
C MET A 1 2.00 -5.16 -1.13
N ASN A 2 2.34 -5.92 -0.09
CA ASN A 2 3.51 -5.65 0.77
C ASN A 2 4.86 -5.60 0.02
N GLN A 3 5.07 -6.44 -1.00
CA GLN A 3 6.34 -6.45 -1.73
C GLN A 3 6.64 -5.14 -2.47
N ARG A 4 5.63 -4.51 -3.10
CA ARG A 4 5.81 -3.24 -3.84
C ARG A 4 6.03 -2.06 -2.91
N LEU A 5 5.26 -2.02 -1.82
CA LEU A 5 5.46 -1.03 -0.76
C LEU A 5 6.87 -1.17 -0.17
N ALA A 6 7.31 -2.41 0.06
CA ALA A 6 8.64 -2.70 0.57
C ALA A 6 9.76 -2.32 -0.43
N GLU A 7 9.59 -2.54 -1.74
CA GLU A 7 10.53 -2.09 -2.77
C GLU A 7 10.65 -0.56 -2.84
N ALA A 8 9.51 0.15 -2.73
CA ALA A 8 9.49 1.60 -2.75
C ALA A 8 10.22 2.21 -1.54
N LEU A 9 9.88 1.71 -0.36
CA LEU A 9 10.49 2.08 0.91
C LEU A 9 11.97 1.66 0.97
N SER A 10 12.32 0.51 0.40
CA SER A 10 13.70 0.04 0.22
C SER A 10 14.56 1.05 -0.53
N ARG A 11 14.06 1.60 -1.64
CA ARG A 11 14.78 2.63 -2.41
C ARG A 11 14.94 3.92 -1.62
N LYS A 12 13.93 4.31 -0.86
CA LYS A 12 13.95 5.56 -0.08
C LYS A 12 14.84 5.46 1.17
N LEU A 13 14.76 4.34 1.89
CA LEU A 13 15.55 4.05 3.10
C LEU A 13 16.95 3.53 2.76
N ASN A 14 17.23 3.25 1.48
CA ASN A 14 18.42 2.55 1.02
C ASN A 14 18.65 1.22 1.76
N GLN A 15 17.55 0.47 1.95
CA GLN A 15 17.51 -0.80 2.68
C GLN A 15 17.00 -1.93 1.77
N PRO A 16 17.25 -3.20 2.10
CA PRO A 16 16.74 -4.32 1.30
C PRO A 16 15.21 -4.41 1.42
N ALA A 17 14.51 -4.61 0.29
CA ALA A 17 13.06 -4.77 0.27
C ALA A 17 12.56 -5.91 1.14
N GLN A 18 13.37 -6.96 1.35
CA GLN A 18 13.02 -8.04 2.27
C GLN A 18 12.97 -7.56 3.73
N VAL A 19 13.94 -6.75 4.16
CA VAL A 19 14.01 -6.26 5.55
C VAL A 19 12.90 -5.24 5.81
N VAL A 20 12.64 -4.37 4.84
CA VAL A 20 11.50 -3.44 4.89
C VAL A 20 10.17 -4.21 4.90
N GLY A 21 10.04 -5.25 4.08
CA GLY A 21 8.87 -6.12 4.04
C GLY A 21 8.63 -6.86 5.35
N ASP A 22 9.69 -7.24 6.06
CA ASP A 22 9.62 -7.87 7.38
C ASP A 22 9.20 -6.85 8.46
N ALA A 23 9.79 -5.65 8.43
CA ALA A 23 9.43 -4.54 9.31
C ALA A 23 7.95 -4.13 9.15
N LEU A 24 7.42 -4.12 7.92
CA LEU A 24 6.00 -3.87 7.63
C LEU A 24 5.06 -4.99 8.12
N LYS A 25 5.57 -6.21 8.25
CA LYS A 25 4.80 -7.35 8.79
C LYS A 25 4.85 -7.42 10.31
N LYS A 26 5.94 -6.94 10.91
CA LYS A 26 6.20 -6.95 12.35
C LYS A 26 6.72 -5.59 12.79
N PRO A 27 5.84 -4.59 12.88
CA PRO A 27 6.22 -3.23 13.25
C PRO A 27 6.89 -3.16 14.64
N SER A 28 6.35 -3.89 15.62
CA SER A 28 6.71 -3.78 17.03
C SER A 28 8.09 -4.34 17.39
N ALA A 29 8.79 -5.00 16.45
CA ALA A 29 10.04 -5.70 16.70
C ALA A 29 11.21 -5.21 15.85
N SER A 30 11.01 -4.19 15.00
CA SER A 30 12.03 -3.74 14.05
C SER A 30 12.26 -2.23 14.14
N PRO A 31 13.49 -1.75 14.39
CA PRO A 31 13.80 -0.31 14.36
C PRO A 31 13.58 0.32 12.97
N LEU A 32 13.50 -0.51 11.93
CA LEU A 32 13.13 -0.08 10.58
C LEU A 32 11.65 0.24 10.44
N ALA A 33 10.78 -0.40 11.21
CA ALA A 33 9.35 -0.10 11.19
C ALA A 33 9.11 1.28 11.80
N GLU A 34 9.74 1.58 12.93
CA GLU A 34 9.71 2.92 13.52
C GLU A 34 10.23 3.96 12.53
N GLN A 35 11.32 3.70 11.82
CA GLN A 35 11.78 4.59 10.76
C GLN A 35 10.75 4.76 9.65
N ILE A 36 10.12 3.67 9.17
CA ILE A 36 9.06 3.71 8.17
C ILE A 36 7.88 4.55 8.66
N GLU A 37 7.45 4.42 9.91
CA GLU A 37 6.38 5.24 10.51
C GLU A 37 6.79 6.70 10.69
N GLN A 38 8.08 6.95 10.95
CA GLN A 38 8.62 8.31 11.02
C GLN A 38 8.69 8.96 9.63
N ILE A 39 8.94 8.20 8.57
CA ILE A 39 9.05 8.76 7.20
C ILE A 39 7.72 8.73 6.43
N VAL A 40 6.84 7.77 6.68
CA VAL A 40 5.56 7.61 5.97
C VAL A 40 4.48 8.40 6.72
N GLN A 41 3.90 9.38 6.05
CA GLN A 41 2.79 10.16 6.57
C GLN A 41 1.46 9.47 6.33
N SER A 42 1.25 8.99 5.10
CA SER A 42 0.03 8.26 4.74
C SER A 42 0.26 7.30 3.59
N VAL A 43 -0.49 6.21 3.59
CA VAL A 43 -0.52 5.22 2.51
C VAL A 43 -1.93 5.19 1.95
N THR A 44 -2.09 5.55 0.69
CA THR A 44 -3.34 5.46 -0.04
C THR A 44 -3.25 4.33 -1.07
N VAL A 45 -4.10 3.32 -0.96
CA VAL A 45 -4.32 2.33 -2.03
C VAL A 45 -5.63 2.62 -2.73
N THR A 46 -5.58 2.77 -4.04
CA THR A 46 -6.72 2.99 -4.92
C THR A 46 -6.84 1.79 -5.83
N PHE A 47 -7.97 1.11 -5.76
CA PHE A 47 -8.36 0.06 -6.67
C PHE A 47 -9.29 0.70 -7.69
N GLN A 48 -8.98 0.59 -8.97
CA GLN A 48 -9.80 1.11 -10.05
C GLN A 48 -10.12 -0.01 -11.02
N ARG A 49 -11.40 -0.14 -11.37
CA ARG A 49 -11.83 -1.07 -12.40
C ARG A 49 -11.51 -0.48 -13.77
N LEU A 50 -10.55 -1.08 -14.48
CA LEU A 50 -10.24 -0.68 -15.86
C LEU A 50 -11.22 -1.31 -16.84
N SER A 51 -11.63 -2.56 -16.59
CA SER A 51 -12.54 -3.32 -17.46
C SER A 51 -13.26 -4.39 -16.66
N SER A 52 -14.12 -5.17 -17.31
CA SER A 52 -14.88 -6.26 -16.68
C SER A 52 -13.98 -7.25 -15.92
N SER A 53 -12.77 -7.50 -16.44
CA SER A 53 -11.81 -8.47 -15.91
C SER A 53 -10.48 -7.87 -15.46
N LYS A 54 -10.25 -6.56 -15.64
CA LYS A 54 -8.97 -5.89 -15.33
C LYS A 54 -9.14 -4.77 -14.31
N PHE A 55 -8.24 -4.72 -13.36
CA PHE A 55 -8.22 -3.77 -12.25
C PHE A 55 -6.82 -3.20 -12.10
N GLN A 56 -6.75 -1.90 -11.90
CA GLN A 56 -5.54 -1.20 -11.54
C GLN A 56 -5.51 -1.00 -10.03
N ILE A 57 -4.42 -1.41 -9.39
CA ILE A 57 -4.16 -1.16 -7.99
C ILE A 57 -3.05 -0.14 -7.93
N GLN A 58 -3.41 1.11 -7.63
CA GLN A 58 -2.48 2.20 -7.43
C GLN A 58 -2.21 2.40 -5.95
N LEU A 59 -0.95 2.36 -5.57
CA LEU A 59 -0.46 2.54 -4.21
C LEU A 59 0.35 3.84 -4.18
N ASN A 60 -0.15 4.81 -3.43
CA ASN A 60 0.44 6.11 -3.22
C ASN A 60 0.90 6.20 -1.77
N LEU A 61 2.21 6.32 -1.54
CA LEU A 61 2.75 6.70 -0.25
C LEU A 61 3.04 8.19 -0.27
N LEU A 62 2.57 8.88 0.75
CA LEU A 62 3.00 10.23 1.08
C LEU A 62 4.00 10.13 2.24
N TYR A 63 5.18 10.71 2.05
CA TYR A 63 6.20 10.81 3.09
C TYR A 63 6.08 12.13 3.83
N LYS A 64 6.55 12.18 5.09
CA LYS A 64 6.57 13.41 5.89
C LYS A 64 7.51 14.48 5.33
N ASP A 65 8.45 14.08 4.49
CA ASP A 65 9.40 14.95 3.78
C ASP A 65 8.78 15.61 2.52
N ASP A 66 7.44 15.70 2.45
CA ASP A 66 6.65 16.21 1.32
C ASP A 66 6.78 15.43 -0.01
N THR A 67 7.70 14.47 -0.08
CA THR A 67 7.82 13.57 -1.22
C THR A 67 6.67 12.56 -1.26
N ALA A 68 6.25 12.18 -2.47
CA ALA A 68 5.27 11.12 -2.68
C ALA A 68 5.85 10.04 -3.61
N PHE A 69 5.54 8.79 -3.31
CA PHE A 69 5.79 7.67 -4.20
C PHE A 69 4.45 7.10 -4.67
N SER A 70 4.27 6.97 -5.98
CA SER A 70 3.11 6.30 -6.54
C SER A 70 3.56 5.15 -7.44
N THR A 71 2.90 4.01 -7.29
CA THR A 71 3.08 2.86 -8.16
C THR A 71 1.71 2.29 -8.50
N ALA A 72 1.54 1.81 -9.72
CA ALA A 72 0.33 1.13 -10.14
C ALA A 72 0.69 -0.26 -10.67
N ILE A 73 -0.15 -1.24 -10.34
CA ILE A 73 -0.09 -2.57 -10.92
C ILE A 73 -1.43 -2.90 -11.55
N GLU A 74 -1.39 -3.57 -12.68
CA GLU A 74 -2.57 -4.17 -13.27
C GLU A 74 -2.71 -5.60 -12.75
N LYS A 75 -3.91 -5.93 -12.30
CA LYS A 75 -4.31 -7.24 -11.83
C LYS A 75 -5.64 -7.62 -12.45
N GLU A 76 -5.83 -8.90 -12.64
CA GLU A 76 -7.11 -9.42 -13.09
C GLU A 76 -8.10 -9.44 -11.93
N TRP A 77 -9.39 -9.42 -12.25
CA TRP A 77 -10.45 -9.58 -11.27
C TRP A 77 -10.19 -10.80 -10.41
N ASP A 78 -9.72 -11.90 -11.01
CA ASP A 78 -9.46 -13.15 -10.31
C ASP A 78 -8.19 -13.18 -9.43
N ASP A 79 -7.36 -12.14 -9.48
CA ASP A 79 -6.23 -11.98 -8.57
C ASP A 79 -6.55 -11.04 -7.39
N LEU A 80 -7.64 -10.26 -7.49
CA LEU A 80 -8.03 -9.36 -6.41
C LEU A 80 -8.49 -10.12 -5.16
N PRO A 81 -8.17 -9.61 -3.96
CA PRO A 81 -8.66 -10.20 -2.72
C PRO A 81 -10.20 -10.15 -2.67
N ALA A 82 -10.80 -11.23 -2.15
CA ALA A 82 -12.25 -11.41 -2.11
C ALA A 82 -12.99 -10.23 -1.45
N THR A 83 -12.39 -9.61 -0.42
CA THR A 83 -12.93 -8.42 0.25
C THR A 83 -13.10 -7.25 -0.73
N VAL A 84 -12.09 -6.98 -1.55
CA VAL A 84 -12.12 -5.88 -2.53
C VAL A 84 -13.15 -6.20 -3.62
N ARG A 85 -13.18 -7.43 -4.13
CA ARG A 85 -14.21 -7.86 -5.10
C ARG A 85 -15.61 -7.65 -4.56
N LYS A 86 -15.86 -8.06 -3.32
CA LYS A 86 -17.15 -7.90 -2.66
C LYS A 86 -17.55 -6.44 -2.56
N GLU A 87 -16.63 -5.55 -2.20
CA GLU A 87 -16.90 -4.11 -2.19
C GLU A 87 -17.26 -3.57 -3.57
N PHE A 88 -16.50 -3.94 -4.61
CA PHE A 88 -16.83 -3.56 -5.99
C PHE A 88 -18.20 -4.06 -6.44
N LEU A 89 -18.60 -5.26 -6.02
CA LEU A 89 -19.93 -5.81 -6.30
C LEU A 89 -21.04 -5.13 -5.49
N GLN A 90 -20.75 -4.70 -4.26
CA GLN A 90 -21.73 -4.11 -3.36
C GLN A 90 -21.94 -2.61 -3.58
N THR A 91 -20.90 -1.88 -3.99
CA THR A 91 -20.95 -0.42 -4.06
C THR A 91 -21.27 0.10 -5.46
N GLU A 92 -21.28 -0.71 -6.54
CA GLU A 92 -21.33 -0.22 -7.93
C GLU A 92 -20.22 0.81 -8.29
N HIS A 93 -19.31 1.10 -7.37
CA HIS A 93 -18.25 2.09 -7.56
C HIS A 93 -17.19 1.51 -8.49
N GLN A 94 -16.81 2.28 -9.51
CA GLN A 94 -15.70 1.92 -10.40
C GLN A 94 -14.33 2.09 -9.72
N THR A 95 -14.28 2.74 -8.55
CA THR A 95 -13.04 3.01 -7.82
C THR A 95 -13.26 2.86 -6.32
N VAL A 96 -12.41 2.07 -5.67
CA VAL A 96 -12.37 1.88 -4.21
C VAL A 96 -11.04 2.43 -3.71
N ARG A 97 -11.07 3.45 -2.85
CA ARG A 97 -9.87 4.03 -2.24
C ARG A 97 -9.83 3.70 -0.76
N ARG A 98 -8.68 3.24 -0.29
CA ARG A 98 -8.38 3.03 1.13
C ARG A 98 -7.15 3.84 1.50
N THR A 99 -7.32 4.73 2.46
CA THR A 99 -6.24 5.56 2.98
C THR A 99 -5.97 5.12 4.41
N TRP A 100 -4.73 4.75 4.69
CA TRP A 100 -4.18 4.53 6.02
C TRP A 100 -3.32 5.74 6.36
N ILE A 101 -3.77 6.54 7.32
CA ILE A 101 -3.01 7.70 7.80
C ILE A 101 -2.22 7.22 9.01
N CYS A 102 -0.89 7.36 8.96
CA CYS A 102 0.02 6.92 10.01
C CYS A 102 0.17 8.01 11.07
N LEU A 103 -0.92 8.27 11.80
CA LEU A 103 -0.92 9.26 12.88
C LEU A 103 -0.73 8.63 14.27
N ASP A 104 -1.06 7.35 14.47
CA ASP A 104 -0.92 6.67 15.78
C ASP A 104 -1.06 5.13 15.63
N GLY A 105 -0.02 4.44 15.13
CA GLY A 105 -0.03 2.97 14.98
C GLY A 105 -0.74 2.46 13.72
N CYS A 106 0.00 2.29 12.63
CA CYS A 106 -0.55 1.79 11.35
C CYS A 106 -0.73 0.27 11.27
N PHE A 107 -0.17 -0.49 12.20
CA PHE A 107 0.11 -1.92 11.99
C PHE A 107 -0.27 -2.80 13.20
N ASP A 108 -1.41 -2.50 13.84
CA ASP A 108 -2.05 -3.47 14.75
C ASP A 108 -2.89 -4.49 13.96
#